data_AF-A0A2N0XYG7-F1
#
_entry.id   AF-A0A2N0XYG7-F1
#
_cell.length_a   1.000
_cell.length_b   1.000
_cell.length_c   1.000
_cell.angle_alpha   90.00
_cell.angle_beta   90.00
_cell.angle_gamma   90.00
#
_symmetry.space_group_name_H-M   'P 1'
#
loop_
_entity.id
_entity.type
_entity.pdbx_description
1 polymer ?
#
loop_
_entity_poly.entity_id
_entity_poly.type
_entity_poly.pdbx_seq_one_letter_code
_entity_poly.pdbx_strand_id
1 'polypeptide(L)'
;MKTSLKSIKALKTVLIGITLVGLTGCASPEFSADDENAARNRGTVGGALLGATAGLLLGSPELAAKGAIAGGVAGGVSGSMKDLEDSRSADRNQVMADGVSQDTRSDAERRAAELEAELRIIELEKQLNEMKTQQSAEG
;
A
#
# COMPACT_ATOMS: atom_id res chain seq x y z
N MET A 1 -28.15 13.46 38.24
CA MET A 1 -27.15 12.41 38.53
C MET A 1 -27.05 11.28 37.47
N LYS A 2 -28.04 11.09 36.57
CA LYS A 2 -28.03 10.01 35.55
C LYS A 2 -27.13 10.27 34.31
N THR A 3 -26.76 11.52 34.04
CA THR A 3 -25.95 11.92 32.87
C THR A 3 -24.47 11.58 33.03
N SER A 4 -23.90 11.79 34.22
CA SER A 4 -22.48 11.54 34.52
C SER A 4 -22.10 10.05 34.37
N LEU A 5 -22.99 9.13 34.75
CA LEU A 5 -22.73 7.69 34.64
C LEU A 5 -22.72 7.19 33.18
N LYS A 6 -23.49 7.85 32.29
CA LYS A 6 -23.58 7.52 30.87
C LYS A 6 -22.33 8.00 30.12
N SER A 7 -21.82 9.18 30.47
CA SER A 7 -20.55 9.70 29.95
C SER A 7 -19.34 8.88 30.39
N ILE A 8 -19.32 8.37 31.63
CA ILE A 8 -18.22 7.50 32.11
C ILE A 8 -18.22 6.13 31.40
N LYS A 9 -19.40 5.56 31.11
CA LYS A 9 -19.52 4.34 30.29
C LYS A 9 -19.07 4.57 28.85
N ALA A 10 -19.48 5.69 28.24
CA ALA A 10 -19.08 6.08 26.89
C ALA A 10 -17.55 6.30 26.80
N LEU A 11 -16.96 6.95 27.80
CA LEU A 11 -15.51 7.18 27.88
C LEU A 11 -14.73 5.85 28.01
N LYS A 12 -15.21 4.91 28.83
CA LYS A 12 -14.60 3.57 28.92
C LYS A 12 -14.71 2.79 27.61
N THR A 13 -15.83 2.86 26.90
CA THR A 13 -15.98 2.21 25.58
C THR A 13 -15.12 2.86 24.51
N VAL A 14 -14.91 4.18 24.56
CA VAL A 14 -13.98 4.89 23.66
C VAL A 14 -12.54 4.53 23.99
N LEU A 15 -12.16 4.44 25.26
CA LEU A 15 -10.81 4.06 25.69
C LEU A 15 -10.48 2.61 25.31
N ILE A 16 -11.45 1.71 25.46
CA ILE A 16 -11.36 0.31 25.01
C ILE A 16 -11.31 0.24 23.47
N GLY A 17 -12.08 1.07 22.77
CA GLY A 17 -12.04 1.17 21.31
C GLY A 17 -10.71 1.70 20.79
N ILE A 18 -10.12 2.71 21.43
CA ILE A 18 -8.80 3.25 21.10
C ILE A 18 -7.70 2.24 21.38
N THR A 19 -7.78 1.49 22.48
CA THR A 19 -6.82 0.41 22.75
C THR A 19 -6.98 -0.76 21.80
N LEU A 20 -8.21 -1.14 21.42
CA LEU A 20 -8.43 -2.15 20.38
C LEU A 20 -7.92 -1.69 19.02
N VAL A 21 -8.25 -0.47 18.57
CA VAL A 21 -7.78 0.10 17.30
C VAL A 21 -6.27 0.30 17.30
N GLY A 22 -5.69 0.70 18.43
CA GLY A 22 -4.25 0.82 18.62
C GLY A 22 -3.54 -0.53 18.58
N LEU A 23 -4.09 -1.57 19.21
CA LEU A 23 -3.55 -2.93 19.13
C LEU A 23 -3.70 -3.53 17.72
N THR A 24 -4.85 -3.36 17.06
CA THR A 24 -5.02 -3.81 15.66
C THR A 24 -4.19 -2.98 14.69
N GLY A 25 -3.94 -1.71 14.97
CA GLY A 25 -3.01 -0.88 14.19
C GLY A 25 -1.55 -1.31 14.33
N CYS A 26 -1.19 -2.03 15.40
CA CYS A 26 0.15 -2.59 15.62
C CYS A 26 0.29 -4.06 15.20
N ALA A 27 -0.82 -4.79 14.99
CA ALA A 27 -0.79 -6.23 14.72
C ALA A 27 -1.54 -6.67 13.45
N SER A 28 -2.30 -5.79 12.79
CA SER A 28 -3.07 -6.16 11.61
C SER A 28 -2.28 -5.93 10.31
N PRO A 29 -2.24 -6.93 9.41
CA PRO A 29 -1.58 -6.81 8.10
C PRO A 29 -2.22 -5.72 7.21
N GLU A 30 -3.51 -5.40 7.41
CA GLU A 30 -4.23 -4.35 6.63
C GLU A 30 -3.78 -2.90 6.90
N PHE A 31 -2.91 -2.69 7.88
CA PHE A 31 -2.25 -1.40 8.15
C PHE A 31 -0.72 -1.49 8.02
N SER A 32 -0.21 -2.64 7.56
CA SER A 32 1.22 -2.85 7.35
C SER A 32 1.65 -2.17 6.05
N ALA A 33 2.87 -1.66 6.00
CA ALA A 33 3.39 -0.89 4.86
C ALA A 33 3.51 -1.71 3.56
N ASP A 34 3.36 -3.04 3.64
CA ASP A 34 3.34 -3.94 2.49
C ASP A 34 1.99 -3.98 1.75
N ASP A 35 0.93 -3.38 2.32
CA ASP A 35 -0.39 -3.30 1.68
C ASP A 35 -0.53 -1.96 0.94
N GLU A 36 -0.77 -2.01 -0.37
CA GLU A 36 -0.93 -0.84 -1.24
C GLU A 36 -2.06 0.11 -0.78
N ASN A 37 -3.00 -0.39 0.03
CA ASN A 37 -4.12 0.40 0.57
C ASN A 37 -3.95 0.77 2.05
N ALA A 38 -2.77 0.58 2.65
CA ALA A 38 -2.55 0.81 4.07
C ALA A 38 -2.83 2.26 4.49
N ALA A 39 -2.45 3.26 3.68
CA ALA A 39 -2.71 4.66 4.04
C ALA A 39 -4.19 5.02 3.89
N ARG A 40 -4.88 4.48 2.87
CA ARG A 40 -6.35 4.58 2.75
C ARG A 40 -7.08 3.94 3.93
N ASN A 41 -6.75 2.71 4.31
CA ASN A 41 -7.39 2.03 5.43
C ASN A 41 -7.15 2.78 6.74
N ARG A 42 -5.91 3.23 6.99
CA ARG A 42 -5.58 4.04 8.17
C ARG A 42 -6.27 5.39 8.17
N GLY A 43 -6.36 6.05 7.01
CA GLY A 43 -7.08 7.30 6.84
C GLY A 43 -8.57 7.13 7.14
N THR A 44 -9.20 6.06 6.64
CA THR A 44 -10.62 5.77 6.84
C THR A 44 -10.93 5.50 8.31
N VAL A 45 -10.12 4.67 8.97
CA VAL A 45 -10.30 4.34 10.39
C VAL A 45 -9.97 5.54 11.29
N GLY A 46 -8.88 6.26 11.01
CA GLY A 46 -8.47 7.44 11.76
C GLY A 46 -9.48 8.59 11.62
N GLY A 47 -9.96 8.83 10.41
CA GLY A 47 -10.99 9.83 10.14
C GLY A 47 -12.33 9.47 10.77
N ALA A 48 -12.75 8.19 10.75
CA ALA A 48 -13.97 7.75 11.41
C ALA A 48 -13.89 7.87 12.93
N LEU A 49 -12.74 7.54 13.52
CA LEU A 49 -12.50 7.69 14.94
C LEU A 49 -12.57 9.18 15.36
N LEU A 50 -11.85 10.05 14.64
CA LEU A 50 -11.86 11.49 14.89
C LEU A 50 -13.27 12.09 14.72
N GLY A 51 -13.96 11.73 13.63
CA GLY A 51 -15.33 12.15 13.37
C GLY A 51 -16.33 11.68 14.43
N ALA A 52 -16.20 10.44 14.91
CA ALA A 52 -17.01 9.91 16.00
C ALA A 52 -16.78 10.68 17.30
N THR A 53 -15.52 10.95 17.63
CA THR A 53 -15.17 11.71 18.85
C THR A 53 -15.68 13.15 18.78
N ALA A 54 -15.57 13.81 17.63
CA ALA A 54 -16.11 15.15 17.42
C ALA A 54 -17.64 15.18 17.54
N GLY A 55 -18.35 14.21 16.97
CA GLY A 55 -19.81 14.12 17.08
C GLY A 55 -20.30 13.77 18.48
N LEU A 56 -19.52 12.97 19.23
CA LEU A 56 -19.81 12.65 20.63
C LEU A 56 -19.60 13.88 21.54
N LEU A 57 -18.56 14.69 21.27
CA LEU A 57 -18.33 15.98 21.95
C LEU A 57 -19.46 16.98 21.72
N LEU A 58 -20.08 16.95 20.53
CA LEU A 58 -21.25 17.77 20.21
C LEU A 58 -22.55 17.28 20.88
N GLY A 59 -22.50 16.18 21.63
CA GLY A 59 -23.54 15.83 22.61
C GLY A 59 -24.64 14.91 22.10
N SER A 60 -24.53 14.32 20.92
CA SER A 60 -25.52 13.32 20.47
C SER A 60 -24.91 12.11 19.75
N PRO A 61 -25.47 10.90 19.96
CA PRO A 61 -25.00 9.68 19.31
C PRO A 61 -25.24 9.67 17.80
N GLU A 62 -26.28 10.37 17.32
CA GLU A 62 -26.55 10.49 15.89
C GLU A 62 -25.50 11.38 15.20
N LEU A 63 -25.06 12.46 15.86
CA LEU A 63 -23.95 13.26 15.36
C LEU A 63 -22.62 12.51 15.44
N ALA A 64 -22.41 11.63 16.41
CA ALA A 64 -21.24 10.75 16.45
C ALA A 64 -21.23 9.78 15.26
N ALA A 65 -22.36 9.16 14.91
CA ALA A 65 -22.46 8.28 13.75
C ALA A 65 -22.24 9.04 12.43
N LYS A 66 -22.89 10.19 12.27
CA LYS A 66 -22.71 11.06 11.08
C LYS A 66 -21.29 11.59 10.98
N GLY A 67 -20.70 11.99 12.10
CA GLY A 67 -19.31 12.42 12.19
C GLY A 67 -18.35 11.30 11.83
N ALA A 68 -18.58 10.07 12.32
CA ALA A 68 -17.78 8.91 11.97
C ALA A 68 -17.84 8.57 10.47
N ILE A 69 -19.02 8.63 9.86
CA ILE A 69 -19.18 8.38 8.43
C ILE A 69 -18.48 9.49 7.62
N ALA A 70 -18.75 10.76 7.94
CA ALA A 70 -18.14 11.89 7.24
C ALA A 70 -16.61 11.91 7.40
N GLY A 71 -16.13 11.67 8.62
CA GLY A 71 -14.71 11.59 8.92
C GLY A 71 -14.05 10.38 8.27
N GLY A 72 -14.73 9.22 8.23
CA GLY A 72 -14.23 8.02 7.57
C GLY A 72 -14.08 8.20 6.06
N VAL A 73 -15.07 8.80 5.40
CA VAL A 73 -14.99 9.12 3.97
C VAL A 73 -13.88 10.15 3.70
N ALA A 74 -13.83 11.24 4.46
CA ALA A 74 -12.79 12.27 4.29
C ALA A 74 -11.38 11.69 4.53
N GLY A 75 -11.24 10.88 5.57
CA GLY A 75 -10.01 10.19 5.91
C GLY A 75 -9.58 9.17 4.84
N GLY A 76 -10.52 8.39 4.30
CA GLY A 76 -10.24 7.43 3.22
C GLY A 76 -9.83 8.10 1.91
N VAL A 77 -10.44 9.25 1.56
CA VAL A 77 -10.02 10.03 0.39
C VAL A 77 -8.62 10.61 0.59
N SER A 78 -8.35 11.18 1.77
CA SER A 78 -7.02 11.72 2.09
C SER A 78 -5.93 10.64 2.11
N GLY A 79 -6.25 9.44 2.60
CA GLY A 79 -5.36 8.28 2.54
C GLY A 79 -5.13 7.78 1.11
N SER A 80 -6.16 7.78 0.26
CA SER A 80 -6.02 7.40 -1.16
C SER A 80 -5.11 8.36 -1.93
N MET A 81 -5.14 9.66 -1.58
CA MET A 81 -4.20 10.64 -2.16
C MET A 81 -2.77 10.40 -1.69
N LYS A 82 -2.59 10.00 -0.42
CA LYS A 82 -1.28 9.65 0.14
C LYS A 82 -0.70 8.40 -0.53
N ASP A 83 -1.50 7.36 -0.76
CA ASP A 83 -1.07 6.14 -1.48
C ASP A 83 -0.62 6.50 -2.91
N LEU A 84 -1.38 7.34 -3.62
CA LEU A 84 -1.02 7.78 -4.99
C LEU A 84 0.29 8.58 -5.04
N GLU A 85 0.54 9.43 -4.04
CA GLU A 85 1.79 10.18 -3.93
C GLU A 85 2.97 9.28 -3.59
N ASP A 86 2.76 8.29 -2.72
CA ASP A 86 3.78 7.29 -2.37
C ASP A 86 4.18 6.49 -3.61
N SER A 87 3.23 5.92 -4.36
CA SER A 87 3.53 5.18 -5.60
C SER A 87 4.30 6.03 -6.61
N ARG A 88 3.92 7.30 -6.76
CA ARG A 88 4.58 8.22 -7.70
C ARG A 88 6.00 8.59 -7.26
N SER A 89 6.23 8.73 -5.96
CA SER A 89 7.55 9.00 -5.40
C SER A 89 8.45 7.77 -5.44
N ALA A 90 7.90 6.58 -5.21
CA ALA A 90 8.62 5.31 -5.34
C ALA A 90 9.11 5.08 -6.78
N ASP A 91 8.25 5.30 -7.78
CA ASP A 91 8.61 5.20 -9.21
C ASP A 91 9.77 6.15 -9.58
N ARG A 92 9.67 7.41 -9.14
CA ARG A 92 10.76 8.39 -9.31
C ARG A 92 12.06 7.92 -8.66
N ASN A 93 11.97 7.40 -7.44
CA ASN A 93 13.15 6.96 -6.71
C ASN A 93 13.78 5.71 -7.35
N GLN A 94 12.97 4.81 -7.90
CA GLN A 94 13.44 3.65 -8.64
C GLN A 94 14.14 4.04 -9.93
N VAL A 95 13.58 4.98 -10.70
CA VAL A 95 14.23 5.50 -11.93
C VAL A 95 15.56 6.19 -11.60
N MET A 96 15.62 6.95 -10.50
CA MET A 96 16.87 7.57 -10.06
C MET A 96 17.88 6.54 -9.56
N ALA A 97 17.44 5.51 -8.83
CA ALA A 97 18.29 4.42 -8.37
C ALA A 97 18.82 3.59 -9.55
N ASP A 98 17.98 3.30 -10.55
CA ASP A 98 18.38 2.60 -11.77
C ASP A 98 19.36 3.44 -12.57
N GLY A 99 19.10 4.75 -12.73
CA GLY A 99 20.03 5.69 -13.38
C GLY A 99 21.39 5.75 -12.68
N VAL A 100 21.41 5.83 -11.35
CA VAL A 100 22.66 5.78 -10.55
C VAL A 100 23.36 4.43 -10.71
N SER A 101 22.62 3.32 -10.71
CA SER A 101 23.20 1.99 -10.90
C SER A 101 23.75 1.80 -12.31
N GLN A 102 23.11 2.39 -13.33
CA GLN A 102 23.52 2.34 -14.72
C GLN A 102 24.76 3.21 -14.97
N ASP A 103 24.87 4.38 -14.34
CA ASP A 103 26.06 5.25 -14.39
C ASP A 103 27.24 4.65 -13.60
N THR A 104 26.97 3.88 -12.54
CA THR A 104 28.02 3.20 -11.75
C THR A 104 28.47 1.90 -12.41
N ARG A 105 27.73 1.38 -13.40
CA ARG A 105 28.08 0.17 -14.11
C ARG A 105 29.29 0.44 -15.01
N SER A 106 30.41 -0.21 -14.74
CA SER A 106 31.63 -0.06 -15.55
C SER A 106 31.38 -0.51 -16.99
N ASP A 107 31.97 0.18 -17.98
CA ASP A 107 31.87 -0.15 -19.41
C ASP A 107 32.14 -1.63 -19.72
N ALA A 108 32.94 -2.30 -18.89
CA ALA A 108 33.22 -3.73 -18.98
C ALA A 108 32.00 -4.62 -18.71
N GLU A 109 31.16 -4.27 -17.72
CA GLU A 109 29.96 -5.03 -17.39
C GLU A 109 28.84 -4.82 -18.42
N ARG A 110 28.77 -3.63 -19.04
CA ARG A 110 27.81 -3.34 -20.10
C ARG A 110 28.08 -4.17 -21.35
N ARG A 111 29.37 -4.31 -21.74
CA ARG A 111 29.80 -5.18 -22.84
C ARG A 111 29.56 -6.65 -22.54
N ALA A 112 29.79 -7.09 -21.30
CA ALA A 112 29.52 -8.47 -20.89
C ALA A 112 28.03 -8.82 -21.01
N ALA A 113 27.14 -7.93 -20.59
CA ALA A 113 25.69 -8.14 -20.68
C ALA A 113 25.19 -8.17 -22.14
N GLU A 114 25.77 -7.36 -23.03
CA GLU A 114 25.43 -7.34 -24.46
C GLU A 114 25.86 -8.64 -25.16
N LEU A 115 27.08 -9.11 -24.88
CA LEU A 115 27.59 -10.40 -25.38
C LEU A 115 26.76 -11.60 -24.88
N GLU A 116 26.32 -11.56 -23.63
CA GLU A 116 25.47 -12.62 -23.05
C GLU A 116 24.08 -12.65 -23.70
N ALA A 117 23.53 -11.49 -24.05
CA ALA A 117 22.27 -11.41 -24.79
C ALA A 117 22.40 -11.97 -26.22
N GLU A 118 23.49 -11.67 -26.93
CA GLU A 118 23.76 -12.22 -28.25
C GLU A 118 23.90 -13.75 -28.23
N LEU A 119 24.65 -14.30 -27.27
CA LEU A 119 24.81 -15.74 -27.09
C LEU A 119 23.47 -16.46 -26.89
N ARG A 120 22.57 -15.86 -26.12
CA ARG A 120 21.25 -16.42 -25.83
C ARG A 120 20.34 -16.45 -27.06
N ILE A 121 20.43 -15.45 -27.94
CA ILE A 121 19.70 -15.41 -29.21
C ILE A 121 20.18 -16.53 -30.13
N ILE A 122 21.50 -16.70 -30.25
CA ILE A 122 22.10 -17.76 -31.07
C ILE A 122 21.69 -19.15 -30.58
N GLU A 123 21.64 -19.38 -29.27
CA GLU A 123 21.22 -20.65 -28.69
C GLU A 123 19.74 -20.96 -28.97
N LEU A 124 18.88 -19.95 -28.87
CA LEU A 124 17.46 -20.08 -29.21
C LEU A 124 17.25 -20.39 -30.70
N GLU A 125 18.00 -19.74 -31.60
CA GLU A 125 17.96 -20.05 -33.04
C GLU A 125 18.39 -21.48 -33.32
N LYS A 126 19.40 -21.96 -32.61
CA LYS A 126 19.91 -23.33 -32.75
C LYS A 126 18.86 -24.36 -32.31
N GLN A 127 18.21 -24.14 -31.16
CA GLN A 127 17.11 -24.97 -30.69
C GLN A 127 15.93 -24.97 -31.67
N LEU A 128 15.59 -23.81 -32.25
CA LEU A 128 14.52 -23.70 -33.23
C LEU A 128 14.83 -24.50 -34.50
N ASN A 129 16.09 -24.49 -34.94
CA ASN A 129 16.53 -25.21 -36.12
C ASN A 129 16.60 -26.73 -35.89
N GLU A 130 17.00 -27.16 -34.69
CA GLU A 130 16.94 -28.57 -34.26
C GLU A 130 15.50 -29.08 -34.16
N MET A 131 14.57 -28.28 -33.62
CA MET A 131 13.14 -28.63 -33.62
C MET A 131 12.56 -28.71 -35.03
N LYS A 132 12.93 -27.77 -35.92
CA LYS A 132 12.44 -27.74 -37.31
C LYS A 132 12.97 -28.91 -38.14
N THR A 133 14.21 -29.33 -37.91
CA THR A 133 14.80 -30.49 -38.60
C THR A 133 14.22 -31.82 -38.10
N GLN A 134 13.90 -31.94 -36.82
CA GLN A 134 13.16 -33.09 -36.29
C GLN A 134 11.73 -33.16 -36.84
N GLN A 135 11.03 -32.02 -36.89
CA GLN A 135 9.66 -31.95 -37.41
C GLN A 135 9.56 -32.23 -38.93
N SER A 136 10.63 -32.00 -39.69
CA SER A 136 10.70 -32.31 -41.13
C SER A 136 11.17 -33.75 -41.42
N ALA A 137 11.64 -34.50 -40.42
CA ALA A 137 12.07 -35.89 -40.56
C ALA A 137 10.98 -36.91 -40.15
N GLU A 138 9.93 -36.46 -39.45
CA GLU A 138 8.77 -37.27 -39.03
C GLU A 138 7.51 -37.08 -39.90
N GLY A 139 7.62 -36.36 -41.03
CA GLY A 139 6.56 -36.20 -42.05
C GLY A 139 6.90 -36.89 -43.35
#